data_AF-A0A3N7DXI3-F1
#
_entry.id   AF-A0A3N7DXI3-F1
#
_cell.length_a   1.000
_cell.length_b   1.000
_cell.length_c   1.000
_cell.angle_alpha   90.00
_cell.angle_beta   90.00
_cell.angle_gamma   90.00
#
_symmetry.space_group_name_H-M   'P 1'
#
loop_
_entity.id
_entity.type
_entity.pdbx_description
1 polymer ?
#
loop_
_entity_poly.entity_id
_entity_poly.type
_entity_poly.pdbx_seq_one_letter_code
_entity_poly.pdbx_strand_id
1 'polypeptide(L)'
;MQKQASRFMPPVAARPPLRWPARFLIAMVALALLGVLWVHPFAVGGSALALGGLVAALGRREALRLARLAQSRAGESICQFARSIDCRRVDTWVVRAVYEELQGSLSSAEPVPLRVTDHLQRDLRLDADDLDDLIVDMAQRARRCLAHTSANPLFGKVATVGELVEFLHVQPRLVGGN
;
A
#
# COMPACT_ATOMS: atom_id res chain seq x y z
N MET A 1 27.65 1.80 -11.03
CA MET A 1 26.23 1.98 -10.62
C MET A 1 25.80 3.39 -10.99
N GLN A 2 24.97 3.56 -12.03
CA GLN A 2 24.37 4.88 -12.29
C GLN A 2 23.36 5.19 -11.17
N LYS A 3 23.66 6.23 -10.39
CA LYS A 3 22.79 6.78 -9.34
C LYS A 3 21.87 7.80 -10.01
N GLN A 4 20.85 7.32 -10.71
CA GLN A 4 19.86 8.20 -11.31
C GLN A 4 19.07 8.89 -10.19
N ALA A 5 18.96 10.22 -10.24
CA ALA A 5 18.30 10.98 -9.19
C ALA A 5 16.83 10.55 -9.02
N SER A 6 16.34 10.51 -7.79
CA SER A 6 14.97 10.07 -7.44
C SER A 6 13.86 10.92 -8.05
N ARG A 7 14.17 12.09 -8.61
CA ARG A 7 13.22 12.95 -9.35
C ARG A 7 12.77 12.38 -10.69
N PHE A 8 13.50 11.40 -11.23
CA PHE A 8 13.19 10.75 -12.51
C PHE A 8 12.38 9.45 -12.34
N MET A 9 11.92 9.19 -11.12
CA MET A 9 11.10 8.04 -10.80
C MET A 9 9.73 8.15 -11.47
N PRO A 10 9.28 7.13 -12.21
CA PRO A 10 7.97 7.15 -12.85
C PRO A 10 6.85 7.03 -11.79
N PRO A 11 5.68 7.63 -12.04
CA PRO A 11 4.50 7.35 -11.23
C PRO A 11 4.03 5.90 -11.42
N VAL A 12 3.25 5.39 -10.47
CA VAL A 12 2.54 4.11 -10.63
C VAL A 12 1.62 4.21 -11.85
N ALA A 13 1.63 3.18 -12.71
CA ALA A 13 0.71 3.16 -13.85
C ALA A 13 -0.73 3.03 -13.34
N ALA A 14 -1.64 3.83 -13.92
CA ALA A 14 -3.05 3.71 -13.60
C ALA A 14 -3.55 2.30 -13.93
N ARG A 15 -4.25 1.66 -12.99
CA ARG A 15 -4.88 0.36 -13.20
C ARG A 15 -5.91 0.50 -14.34
N PRO A 16 -5.96 -0.43 -15.31
CA PRO A 16 -6.90 -0.34 -16.42
C PRO A 16 -8.34 -0.35 -15.90
N PRO A 17 -9.26 0.38 -16.55
CA PRO A 17 -10.64 0.44 -16.10
C PRO A 17 -11.28 -0.94 -16.15
N LEU A 18 -12.24 -1.16 -15.25
CA LEU A 18 -12.94 -2.43 -15.11
C LEU A 18 -13.49 -2.92 -16.46
N ARG A 19 -13.17 -4.18 -16.80
CA ARG A 19 -13.53 -4.84 -18.06
C ARG A 19 -15.06 -4.95 -18.20
N TRP A 20 -15.56 -4.85 -19.43
CA TRP A 20 -16.98 -4.95 -19.78
C TRP A 20 -17.77 -6.12 -19.14
N PRO A 21 -17.28 -7.38 -19.11
CA PRO A 21 -18.01 -8.49 -18.48
C PRO A 21 -18.23 -8.28 -16.97
N ALA A 22 -17.27 -7.68 -16.27
CA ALA A 22 -17.42 -7.40 -14.84
C ALA A 22 -18.47 -6.31 -14.58
N ARG A 23 -18.63 -5.34 -15.49
CA ARG A 23 -19.70 -4.32 -15.40
C ARG A 23 -21.09 -4.95 -15.49
N PHE A 24 -21.28 -5.91 -16.39
CA PHE A 24 -22.55 -6.63 -16.51
C PHE A 24 -22.87 -7.44 -15.26
N LEU A 25 -21.88 -8.14 -14.71
CA LEU A 25 -22.05 -8.88 -13.47
C LEU A 25 -22.49 -7.96 -12.32
N ILE A 26 -21.84 -6.81 -12.17
CA ILE A 26 -22.20 -5.81 -11.15
C ILE A 26 -23.63 -5.29 -11.35
N ALA A 27 -24.02 -5.00 -12.59
CA ALA A 27 -25.39 -4.55 -12.88
C ALA A 27 -26.45 -5.61 -12.50
N MET A 28 -26.15 -6.88 -12.77
CA MET A 28 -27.00 -8.02 -12.39
C MET A 28 -27.14 -8.14 -10.87
N VAL A 29 -26.02 -8.05 -10.14
CA VAL A 29 -26.01 -8.07 -8.67
C VAL A 29 -26.79 -6.88 -8.10
N ALA A 30 -26.62 -5.68 -8.66
CA ALA A 30 -27.34 -4.49 -8.24
C ALA A 30 -28.86 -4.62 -8.44
N LEU A 31 -29.30 -5.18 -9.57
CA LEU A 31 -30.71 -5.42 -9.84
C LEU A 31 -31.32 -6.44 -8.87
N ALA A 32 -30.59 -7.52 -8.56
CA ALA A 32 -31.00 -8.49 -7.56
C ALA A 32 -31.15 -7.87 -6.17
N LEU A 33 -30.18 -7.04 -5.76
CA LEU A 33 -30.24 -6.31 -4.48
C LEU A 33 -31.42 -5.33 -4.42
N LEU A 34 -31.73 -4.65 -5.52
CA LEU A 34 -32.92 -3.78 -5.65
C LEU A 34 -34.22 -4.58 -5.49
N GLY A 35 -34.31 -5.76 -6.09
CA GLY A 35 -35.46 -6.66 -5.91
C GLY A 35 -35.65 -7.08 -4.45
N VAL A 36 -34.55 -7.46 -3.76
CA VAL A 36 -34.58 -7.83 -2.34
C VAL A 36 -34.97 -6.64 -1.45
N LEU A 37 -34.48 -5.43 -1.76
CA LEU A 37 -34.85 -4.20 -1.05
C LEU A 37 -36.35 -3.89 -1.19
N TRP A 38 -36.96 -4.20 -2.34
CA TRP A 38 -38.39 -3.97 -2.57
C TRP A 38 -39.28 -4.91 -1.74
N VAL A 39 -38.86 -6.16 -1.58
CA VAL A 39 -39.59 -7.17 -0.78
C VAL A 39 -39.41 -6.97 0.72
N HIS A 40 -38.21 -6.55 1.17
CA HIS A 40 -37.86 -6.42 2.58
C HIS A 40 -37.21 -5.07 2.93
N PRO A 41 -37.91 -3.93 2.74
CA PRO A 41 -37.30 -2.61 2.84
C PRO A 41 -36.73 -2.30 4.23
N PHE A 42 -37.45 -2.66 5.30
CA PHE A 42 -37.00 -2.39 6.67
C PHE A 42 -35.83 -3.29 7.10
N ALA A 43 -35.83 -4.56 6.72
CA ALA A 43 -34.75 -5.48 7.08
C ALA A 43 -33.44 -5.09 6.37
N VAL A 44 -33.53 -4.81 5.06
CA VAL A 44 -32.39 -4.37 4.27
C VAL A 44 -31.91 -3.00 4.74
N GLY A 45 -32.81 -2.03 4.93
CA GLY A 45 -32.46 -0.70 5.44
C GLY A 45 -31.79 -0.74 6.81
N GLY A 46 -32.33 -1.53 7.74
CA GLY A 46 -31.74 -1.75 9.07
C GLY A 46 -30.34 -2.36 9.00
N SER A 47 -30.16 -3.41 8.18
CA SER A 47 -28.85 -4.05 7.99
C SER A 47 -27.82 -3.10 7.36
N ALA A 48 -28.23 -2.29 6.38
CA ALA A 48 -27.35 -1.32 5.72
C ALA A 48 -26.90 -0.21 6.68
N LEU A 49 -27.82 0.30 7.51
CA LEU A 49 -27.49 1.27 8.56
C LEU A 49 -26.56 0.67 9.62
N ALA A 50 -26.82 -0.57 10.05
CA ALA A 50 -25.98 -1.25 11.02
C ALA A 50 -24.56 -1.47 10.46
N LEU A 51 -24.44 -1.97 9.22
CA LEU A 51 -23.16 -2.18 8.55
C LEU A 51 -22.43 -0.85 8.31
N GLY A 52 -23.13 0.17 7.82
CA GLY A 52 -22.57 1.51 7.60
C GLY A 52 -22.09 2.15 8.89
N GLY A 53 -22.86 2.02 9.98
CA GLY A 53 -22.47 2.47 11.31
C GLY A 53 -21.22 1.76 11.84
N LEU A 54 -21.14 0.43 11.64
CA LEU A 54 -19.96 -0.36 12.01
C LEU A 54 -18.73 0.07 11.22
N VAL A 55 -18.83 0.20 9.89
CA VAL A 55 -17.74 0.67 9.02
C VAL A 55 -17.28 2.06 9.41
N ALA A 56 -18.21 2.99 9.66
CA ALA A 56 -17.88 4.34 10.11
C ALA A 56 -17.19 4.35 11.48
N ALA A 57 -17.63 3.50 12.41
CA ALA A 57 -17.01 3.37 13.73
C ALA A 57 -15.59 2.79 13.63
N LEU A 58 -15.38 1.76 12.82
CA LEU A 58 -14.06 1.15 12.56
C LEU A 58 -13.13 2.16 11.88
N GLY A 59 -13.61 2.86 10.84
CA GLY A 59 -12.84 3.89 10.14
C GLY A 59 -12.43 5.05 11.07
N ARG A 60 -13.34 5.51 11.95
CA ARG A 60 -13.00 6.53 12.96
C ARG A 60 -11.93 6.04 13.94
N ARG A 61 -12.00 4.79 14.38
CA ARG A 61 -10.99 4.20 15.29
C ARG A 61 -9.62 4.15 14.62
N GLU A 62 -9.57 3.73 13.35
CA GLU A 62 -8.31 3.67 12.61
C GLU A 62 -7.74 5.07 12.35
N ALA A 63 -8.59 6.04 11.96
CA ALA A 63 -8.17 7.43 11.78
C ALA A 63 -7.57 8.03 13.08
N LEU A 64 -8.21 7.80 14.23
CA LEU A 64 -7.69 8.25 15.53
C LEU A 64 -6.37 7.55 15.88
N ARG A 65 -6.23 6.27 15.54
CA ARG A 65 -4.98 5.53 15.77
C ARG A 65 -3.84 6.11 14.93
N LEU A 66 -4.07 6.33 13.64
CA LEU A 66 -3.07 6.91 12.74
C LEU A 66 -2.70 8.34 13.15
N ALA A 67 -3.66 9.14 13.57
CA ALA A 67 -3.40 10.48 14.12
C ALA A 67 -2.52 10.41 15.38
N ARG A 68 -2.77 9.48 16.31
CA ARG A 68 -1.91 9.25 17.48
C ARG A 68 -0.50 8.80 17.07
N LEU A 69 -0.40 7.93 16.07
CA LEU A 69 0.87 7.45 15.55
C LEU A 69 1.67 8.60 14.93
N ALA A 70 1.04 9.42 14.10
CA ALA A 70 1.64 10.63 13.52
C ALA A 70 2.09 11.61 14.60
N GLN A 71 1.24 11.86 15.61
CA GLN A 71 1.55 12.75 16.72
C GLN A 71 2.75 12.25 17.55
N SER A 72 2.83 10.93 17.80
CA SER A 72 3.97 10.33 18.52
C SER A 72 5.31 10.44 17.77
N ARG A 73 5.24 10.76 16.47
CA ARG A 73 6.38 10.90 15.56
C ARG A 73 6.49 12.32 15.02
N ALA A 74 5.87 13.29 15.69
CA ALA A 74 5.87 14.68 15.25
C ALA A 74 7.32 15.19 15.12
N GLY A 75 7.63 15.75 13.94
CA GLY A 75 8.97 16.24 13.59
C GLY A 75 9.85 15.23 12.83
N GLU A 76 9.45 13.96 12.75
CA GLU A 76 10.09 12.99 11.85
C GLU A 76 9.70 13.28 10.40
N SER A 77 10.63 13.04 9.48
CA SER A 77 10.45 13.28 8.05
C SER A 77 11.09 12.20 7.20
N ILE A 78 10.77 12.17 5.91
CA ILE A 78 11.41 11.29 4.93
C ILE A 78 12.95 11.39 4.96
N CYS A 79 13.50 12.57 5.28
CA CYS A 79 14.94 12.76 5.39
C CYS A 79 15.54 12.03 6.59
N GLN A 80 14.79 11.84 7.67
CA GLN A 80 15.21 11.05 8.83
C GLN A 80 15.09 9.55 8.54
N PHE A 81 14.00 9.14 7.88
CA PHE A 81 13.85 7.78 7.36
C PHE A 81 15.00 7.38 6.43
N ALA A 82 15.29 8.19 5.41
CA ALA A 82 16.38 7.93 4.48
C ALA A 82 17.75 7.90 5.15
N ARG A 83 17.97 8.71 6.21
CA ARG A 83 19.22 8.68 7.00
C ARG A 83 19.39 7.40 7.82
N SER A 84 18.29 6.74 8.20
CA SER A 84 18.35 5.45 8.90
C SER A 84 18.70 4.27 7.97
N ILE A 85 18.75 4.52 6.65
CA ILE A 85 19.12 3.53 5.63
C ILE A 85 20.49 3.93 5.06
N ASP A 86 21.38 2.96 4.86
CA ASP A 86 22.63 3.22 4.15
C ASP A 86 22.37 3.42 2.64
N CYS A 87 21.99 4.65 2.28
CA CYS A 87 21.73 5.07 0.90
C CYS A 87 22.98 5.06 0.01
N ARG A 88 24.18 4.75 0.54
CA ARG A 88 25.37 4.51 -0.30
C ARG A 88 25.36 3.10 -0.87
N ARG A 89 24.77 2.15 -0.15
CA ARG A 89 24.61 0.74 -0.53
C ARG A 89 23.26 0.49 -1.20
N VAL A 90 22.19 1.02 -0.61
CA VAL A 90 20.83 0.82 -1.06
C VAL A 90 20.46 1.84 -2.15
N ASP A 91 19.66 1.39 -3.11
CA ASP A 91 19.15 2.21 -4.19
C ASP A 91 18.12 3.24 -3.69
N THR A 92 18.36 4.51 -3.94
CA THR A 92 17.50 5.61 -3.48
C THR A 92 16.10 5.60 -4.11
N TRP A 93 15.92 4.98 -5.28
CA TRP A 93 14.59 4.78 -5.86
C TRP A 93 13.79 3.77 -5.04
N VAL A 94 14.43 2.72 -4.52
CA VAL A 94 13.75 1.74 -3.67
C VAL A 94 13.34 2.39 -2.35
N VAL A 95 14.27 3.13 -1.72
CA VAL A 95 13.98 3.86 -0.46
C VAL A 95 12.78 4.78 -0.62
N ARG A 96 12.76 5.56 -1.71
CA ARG A 96 11.66 6.48 -1.98
C ARG A 96 10.36 5.77 -2.32
N ALA A 97 10.40 4.70 -3.13
CA ALA A 97 9.23 3.90 -3.49
C ALA A 97 8.53 3.38 -2.24
N VAL A 98 9.30 2.71 -1.38
CA VAL A 98 8.77 2.12 -0.15
C VAL A 98 8.17 3.18 0.75
N TYR A 99 8.85 4.31 0.93
CA TYR A 99 8.35 5.37 1.79
C TYR A 99 7.04 5.98 1.26
N GLU A 100 7.00 6.36 -0.02
CA GLU A 100 5.84 7.06 -0.59
C GLU A 100 4.63 6.14 -0.72
N GLU A 101 4.80 4.89 -1.16
CA GLU A 101 3.69 3.95 -1.33
C GLU A 101 3.12 3.48 0.02
N LEU A 102 3.96 3.19 1.03
CA LEU A 102 3.48 2.89 2.38
C LEU A 102 2.79 4.10 3.03
N GLN A 103 3.33 5.31 2.83
CA GLN A 103 2.70 6.50 3.38
C GLN A 103 1.34 6.75 2.73
N GLY A 104 1.25 6.56 1.41
CA GLY A 104 0.00 6.68 0.66
C GLY A 104 -1.06 5.67 1.05
N SER A 105 -0.67 4.45 1.43
CA SER A 105 -1.61 3.40 1.85
C SER A 105 -2.19 3.62 3.24
N LEU A 106 -1.44 4.25 4.15
CA LEU A 106 -1.88 4.45 5.54
C LEU A 106 -2.98 5.52 5.65
N SER A 107 -2.77 6.70 5.09
CA SER A 107 -3.72 7.80 5.20
C SER A 107 -3.52 8.81 4.09
N SER A 108 -4.60 9.14 3.40
CA SER A 108 -4.61 10.27 2.46
C SER A 108 -4.80 11.63 3.16
N ALA A 109 -5.21 11.64 4.43
CA ALA A 109 -5.56 12.86 5.15
C ALA A 109 -4.38 13.45 5.92
N GLU A 110 -3.56 12.60 6.56
CA GLU A 110 -2.40 13.04 7.33
C GLU A 110 -1.19 12.13 7.07
N PRO A 111 -0.02 12.71 6.73
CA PRO A 111 1.18 11.94 6.52
C PRO A 111 1.68 11.34 7.84
N VAL A 112 1.72 10.01 7.92
CA VAL A 112 2.34 9.30 9.04
C VAL A 112 3.83 9.10 8.74
N PRO A 113 4.77 9.62 9.56
CA PRO A 113 6.18 9.35 9.37
C PRO A 113 6.50 7.87 9.59
N LEU A 114 7.26 7.27 8.68
CA LEU A 114 7.65 5.86 8.73
C LEU A 114 9.05 5.68 9.35
N ARG A 115 9.25 4.56 10.03
CA ARG A 115 10.55 4.11 10.55
C ARG A 115 10.92 2.76 9.93
N VAL A 116 12.21 2.52 9.73
CA VAL A 116 12.69 1.22 9.20
C VAL A 116 12.35 0.04 10.10
N THR A 117 12.18 0.28 11.40
CA THR A 117 11.82 -0.73 12.39
C THR A 117 10.32 -1.02 12.45
N ASP A 118 9.49 -0.26 11.73
CA ASP A 118 8.03 -0.46 11.75
C ASP A 118 7.71 -1.85 11.22
N HIS A 119 6.93 -2.60 11.99
CA HIS A 119 6.42 -3.90 11.58
C HIS A 119 5.20 -3.72 10.66
N LEU A 120 5.24 -4.32 9.47
CA LEU A 120 4.23 -4.15 8.43
C LEU A 120 2.81 -4.52 8.91
N GLN A 121 2.68 -5.68 9.57
CA GLN A 121 1.39 -6.14 10.11
C GLN A 121 1.03 -5.55 11.48
N ARG A 122 1.99 -5.43 12.42
CA ARG A 122 1.67 -5.01 13.79
C ARG A 122 1.55 -3.48 13.93
N ASP A 123 2.49 -2.76 13.36
CA ASP A 123 2.56 -1.30 13.48
C ASP A 123 1.77 -0.63 12.35
N LEU A 124 1.91 -1.11 11.12
CA LEU A 124 1.22 -0.50 9.96
C LEU A 124 -0.15 -1.13 9.67
N ARG A 125 -0.46 -2.32 10.22
CA ARG A 125 -1.70 -3.07 9.98
C ARG A 125 -2.00 -3.32 8.51
N LEU A 126 -0.95 -3.52 7.71
CA LEU A 126 -1.10 -4.01 6.35
C LEU A 126 -1.39 -5.51 6.41
N ASP A 127 -2.49 -5.92 5.78
CA ASP A 127 -2.73 -7.33 5.54
C ASP A 127 -1.84 -7.83 4.39
N ALA A 128 -1.89 -9.14 4.12
CA ALA A 128 -1.04 -9.75 3.11
C ALA A 128 -1.41 -9.30 1.69
N ASP A 129 -2.71 -9.14 1.42
CA ASP A 129 -3.23 -8.80 0.10
C ASP A 129 -2.88 -7.34 -0.25
N ASP A 130 -3.06 -6.41 0.68
CA ASP A 130 -2.66 -5.01 0.57
C ASP A 130 -1.14 -4.89 0.37
N LEU A 131 -0.36 -5.69 1.10
CA LEU A 131 1.10 -5.66 1.01
C LEU A 131 1.60 -6.15 -0.35
N ASP A 132 1.00 -7.20 -0.91
CA ASP A 132 1.37 -7.73 -2.23
C ASP A 132 1.11 -6.69 -3.34
N ASP A 133 -0.04 -6.01 -3.30
CA ASP A 133 -0.37 -4.91 -4.21
C ASP A 133 0.66 -3.76 -4.09
N LEU A 134 1.01 -3.36 -2.87
CA LEU A 134 1.99 -2.33 -2.60
C LEU A 134 3.40 -2.71 -3.08
N ILE A 135 3.81 -3.96 -2.93
CA ILE A 135 5.10 -4.46 -3.42
C ILE A 135 5.19 -4.32 -4.94
N VAL A 136 4.10 -4.61 -5.67
CA VAL A 136 4.04 -4.43 -7.13
C VAL A 136 4.23 -2.97 -7.50
N ASP A 137 3.49 -2.06 -6.85
CA ASP A 137 3.56 -0.62 -7.13
C ASP A 137 4.96 -0.06 -6.79
N MET A 138 5.54 -0.45 -5.66
CA MET A 138 6.90 -0.07 -5.26
C MET A 138 7.95 -0.60 -6.24
N ALA A 139 7.86 -1.87 -6.64
CA ALA A 139 8.78 -2.49 -7.57
C ALA A 139 8.69 -1.84 -8.95
N GLN A 140 7.48 -1.53 -9.43
CA GLN A 140 7.28 -0.81 -10.69
C GLN A 140 7.97 0.55 -10.66
N ARG A 141 7.73 1.37 -9.63
CA ARG A 141 8.37 2.70 -9.53
C ARG A 141 9.88 2.62 -9.37
N ALA A 142 10.36 1.65 -8.59
CA ALA A 142 11.78 1.42 -8.38
C ALA A 142 12.46 0.67 -9.54
N ARG A 143 11.72 0.34 -10.62
CA ARG A 143 12.18 -0.45 -11.77
C ARG A 143 12.82 -1.77 -11.36
N ARG A 144 12.13 -2.53 -10.50
CA ARG A 144 12.54 -3.84 -10.01
C ARG A 144 11.70 -4.95 -10.63
N CYS A 145 12.36 -6.07 -10.92
CA CYS A 145 11.72 -7.27 -11.45
C CYS A 145 11.19 -8.13 -10.30
N LEU A 146 9.94 -8.58 -10.40
CA LEU A 146 9.31 -9.50 -9.43
C LEU A 146 9.14 -10.93 -9.98
N ALA A 147 9.68 -11.26 -11.16
CA ALA A 147 9.46 -12.56 -11.79
C ALA A 147 10.09 -13.75 -11.03
N HIS A 148 11.14 -13.51 -10.23
CA HIS A 148 11.90 -14.55 -9.54
C HIS A 148 12.12 -14.23 -8.05
N THR A 149 11.06 -13.78 -7.37
CA THR A 149 11.13 -13.40 -5.95
C THR A 149 11.57 -14.53 -5.02
N SER A 150 11.32 -15.80 -5.38
CA SER A 150 11.72 -16.98 -4.59
C SER A 150 13.24 -17.15 -4.46
N ALA A 151 14.03 -16.60 -5.38
CA ALA A 151 15.49 -16.59 -5.29
C ALA A 151 16.02 -15.54 -4.29
N ASN A 152 15.15 -14.65 -3.79
CA ASN A 152 15.52 -13.64 -2.82
C ASN A 152 15.66 -14.27 -1.42
N PRO A 153 16.79 -14.07 -0.71
CA PRO A 153 16.98 -14.61 0.65
C PRO A 153 15.92 -14.20 1.67
N LEU A 154 15.29 -13.04 1.43
CA LEU A 154 14.25 -12.45 2.27
C LEU A 154 12.83 -12.88 1.87
N PHE A 155 12.66 -13.71 0.84
CA PHE A 155 11.35 -14.19 0.42
C PHE A 155 10.60 -14.88 1.57
N GLY A 156 9.38 -14.43 1.84
CA GLY A 156 8.52 -14.93 2.94
C GLY A 156 9.00 -14.58 4.36
N LYS A 157 10.05 -13.75 4.51
CA LYS A 157 10.65 -13.38 5.80
C LYS A 157 10.55 -11.90 6.13
N VAL A 158 10.03 -11.08 5.20
CA VAL A 158 9.90 -9.64 5.37
C VAL A 158 8.83 -9.34 6.42
N ALA A 159 9.23 -8.75 7.55
CA ALA A 159 8.31 -8.35 8.63
C ALA A 159 8.33 -6.82 8.85
N THR A 160 9.44 -6.16 8.53
CA THR A 160 9.66 -4.73 8.78
C THR A 160 9.83 -3.91 7.51
N VAL A 161 9.63 -2.59 7.62
CA VAL A 161 9.86 -1.65 6.50
C VAL A 161 11.32 -1.69 6.02
N GLY A 162 12.30 -1.83 6.91
CA GLY A 162 13.71 -1.94 6.56
C GLY A 162 14.01 -3.20 5.73
N GLU A 163 13.46 -4.35 6.15
CA GLU A 163 13.59 -5.61 5.40
C GLU A 163 12.88 -5.53 4.04
N LEU A 164 11.78 -4.79 3.93
CA LEU A 164 11.08 -4.56 2.68
C LEU A 164 11.95 -3.76 1.69
N VAL A 165 12.63 -2.71 2.19
CA VAL A 165 13.62 -1.96 1.40
C VAL A 165 14.74 -2.88 0.93
N GLU A 166 15.27 -3.74 1.80
CA GLU A 166 16.33 -4.67 1.44
C GLU A 166 15.87 -5.73 0.43
N PHE A 167 14.68 -6.28 0.61
CA PHE A 167 14.05 -7.23 -0.31
C PHE A 167 13.98 -6.64 -1.72
N LEU A 168 13.40 -5.46 -1.89
CA LEU A 168 13.29 -4.79 -3.19
C LEU A 168 14.65 -4.35 -3.75
N HIS A 169 15.60 -4.02 -2.87
CA HIS A 169 16.96 -3.67 -3.29
C HIS A 169 17.72 -4.87 -3.87
N VAL A 170 17.50 -6.08 -3.36
CA VAL A 170 18.10 -7.32 -3.87
C VAL A 170 17.47 -7.74 -5.21
N GLN A 171 16.23 -7.34 -5.49
CA GLN A 171 15.58 -7.69 -6.76
C GLN A 171 16.33 -7.11 -7.97
N PRO A 172 16.45 -7.85 -9.09
CA PRO A 172 17.09 -7.34 -10.29
C PRO A 172 16.42 -6.05 -10.80
N ARG A 173 17.21 -5.14 -11.38
CA ARG A 173 16.67 -3.97 -12.06
C ARG A 173 16.10 -4.39 -13.42
N LEU A 174 14.96 -3.81 -13.79
CA LEU A 174 14.40 -3.91 -15.13
C LEU A 174 15.29 -3.11 -16.09
N VAL A 175 16.16 -3.83 -16.81
CA VAL A 175 16.87 -3.27 -17.96
C VAL A 175 15.80 -2.90 -18.98
N GLY A 176 15.71 -1.61 -19.34
CA GLY A 176 14.77 -1.20 -20.37
C GLY A 176 15.08 -1.96 -21.66
N GLY A 177 14.11 -2.73 -22.16
CA GLY A 177 14.07 -3.00 -23.58
C GLY A 177 13.89 -1.67 -24.30
N ASN A 178 14.73 -1.43 -25.30
CA ASN A 178 14.58 -0.33 -26.26
C ASN A 178 13.14 -0.21 -26.77
#